data_AF-A0A154MXB9-F1
#
_entry.id   AF-A0A154MXB9-F1
#
_cell.length_a   1.000
_cell.length_b   1.000
_cell.length_c   1.000
_cell.angle_alpha   90.00
_cell.angle_beta   90.00
_cell.angle_gamma   90.00
#
_symmetry.space_group_name_H-M   'P 1'
#
loop_
_entity.id
_entity.type
_entity.pdbx_description
1 polymer ?
#
loop_
_entity_poly.entity_id
_entity_poly.type
_entity_poly.pdbx_seq_one_letter_code
_entity_poly.pdbx_strand_id
1 'polypeptide(L)'
;MPPPPIDSEAEFAWYRWVLGHHGSFVTWRLLSSALDRRDFDEAAALYDAYSALLLYAGSCTPEVYAAVVRPRMTARHPAMSGTWARDYRHITAQLAEVVPARGSALKEAVKFNRLVHMTVAYRLVPTGRSLLRDAGHDVHQEPTEEEQSIIDDFFLMDRAPNCVPGFVAALRARVSAILADVHLNPARAGYDREAVNRFQEEVPEHIGRLVSIAEAKLWEGANA
;
A
#
# COMPACT_ATOMS: atom_id res chain seq x y z
N MET A 1 -15.30 -9.29 -4.99
CA MET A 1 -15.20 -7.84 -4.81
C MET A 1 -16.28 -7.19 -5.67
N PRO A 2 -17.00 -6.17 -5.17
CA PRO A 2 -17.96 -5.44 -6.00
C PRO A 2 -17.23 -4.76 -7.18
N PRO A 3 -17.91 -4.56 -8.33
CA PRO A 3 -17.34 -3.82 -9.45
C PRO A 3 -17.08 -2.36 -9.05
N PRO A 4 -16.15 -1.66 -9.75
CA PRO A 4 -15.91 -0.25 -9.49
C PRO A 4 -17.19 0.59 -9.70
N PRO A 5 -17.50 1.54 -8.81
CA PRO A 5 -18.66 2.42 -8.94
C PRO A 5 -18.35 3.54 -9.96
N ILE A 6 -18.58 3.28 -11.24
CA ILE A 6 -18.19 4.17 -12.35
C ILE A 6 -19.01 5.47 -12.46
N ASP A 7 -20.16 5.55 -11.82
CA ASP A 7 -21.07 6.71 -11.92
C ASP A 7 -20.77 7.82 -10.91
N SER A 8 -19.75 7.65 -10.05
CA SER A 8 -19.37 8.63 -9.02
C SER A 8 -17.86 8.67 -8.84
N GLU A 9 -17.24 9.79 -9.20
CA GLU A 9 -15.81 10.02 -8.99
C GLU A 9 -15.40 9.87 -7.53
N ALA A 10 -16.27 10.28 -6.61
CA ALA A 10 -16.07 10.16 -5.16
C ALA A 10 -16.02 8.69 -4.70
N GLU A 11 -17.01 7.89 -5.11
CA GLU A 11 -17.04 6.48 -4.74
C GLU A 11 -15.96 5.68 -5.46
N PHE A 12 -15.60 6.08 -6.68
CA PHE A 12 -14.51 5.47 -7.43
C PHE A 12 -13.14 5.75 -6.78
N ALA A 13 -12.91 6.98 -6.33
CA ALA A 13 -11.71 7.32 -5.57
C ALA A 13 -11.65 6.55 -4.24
N TRP A 14 -12.77 6.43 -3.54
CA TRP A 14 -12.84 5.63 -2.32
C TRP A 14 -12.60 4.14 -2.57
N TYR A 15 -13.16 3.59 -3.66
CA TYR A 15 -12.93 2.22 -4.09
C TYR A 15 -11.43 1.93 -4.29
N ARG A 16 -10.74 2.80 -5.04
CA ARG A 16 -9.29 2.68 -5.24
C ARG A 16 -8.50 2.85 -3.96
N TRP A 17 -8.93 3.79 -3.11
CA TRP A 17 -8.30 4.02 -1.81
C TRP A 17 -8.33 2.75 -0.95
N VAL A 18 -9.51 2.16 -0.75
CA VAL A 18 -9.66 0.94 0.05
C VAL A 18 -8.90 -0.24 -0.58
N LEU A 19 -9.10 -0.47 -1.88
CA LEU A 19 -8.54 -1.64 -2.55
C LEU A 19 -7.00 -1.59 -2.65
N GLY A 20 -6.42 -0.40 -2.88
CA GLY A 20 -4.97 -0.22 -2.87
C GLY A 20 -4.35 -0.41 -1.48
N HIS A 21 -5.04 -0.01 -0.42
CA HIS A 21 -4.59 -0.28 0.95
C HIS A 21 -4.71 -1.76 1.31
N HIS A 22 -5.77 -2.47 0.89
CA HIS A 22 -5.84 -3.93 1.02
C HIS A 22 -4.63 -4.61 0.38
N GLY A 23 -4.29 -4.22 -0.86
CA GLY A 23 -3.08 -4.71 -1.53
C GLY A 23 -1.81 -4.37 -0.75
N SER A 24 -1.74 -3.19 -0.15
CA SER A 24 -0.56 -2.73 0.62
C SER A 24 -0.36 -3.55 1.89
N PHE A 25 -1.43 -3.83 2.66
CA PHE A 25 -1.35 -4.67 3.86
C PHE A 25 -0.86 -6.08 3.55
N VAL A 26 -1.37 -6.68 2.47
CA VAL A 26 -0.92 -8.00 2.03
C VAL A 26 0.55 -7.95 1.57
N THR A 27 0.92 -6.90 0.84
CA THR A 27 2.31 -6.69 0.39
C THR A 27 3.27 -6.56 1.56
N TRP A 28 2.90 -5.88 2.64
CA TRP A 28 3.73 -5.77 3.84
C TRP A 28 3.91 -7.11 4.56
N ARG A 29 2.88 -7.96 4.58
CA ARG A 29 3.00 -9.31 5.13
C ARG A 29 3.95 -10.19 4.31
N LEU A 30 3.86 -10.12 2.98
CA LEU A 30 4.79 -10.82 2.09
C LEU A 30 6.22 -10.27 2.26
N LEU A 31 6.35 -8.95 2.40
CA LEU A 31 7.64 -8.28 2.58
C LEU A 31 8.31 -8.71 3.87
N SER A 32 7.55 -8.79 4.97
CA SER A 32 8.04 -9.31 6.25
C SER A 32 8.59 -10.74 6.10
N SER A 33 7.87 -11.63 5.41
CA SER A 33 8.34 -12.99 5.14
C SER A 33 9.61 -13.02 4.28
N ALA A 34 9.70 -12.17 3.25
CA ALA A 34 10.90 -12.06 2.42
C ALA A 34 12.11 -11.57 3.24
N LEU A 35 11.92 -10.58 4.12
CA LEU A 35 12.96 -10.03 4.99
C LEU A 35 13.45 -11.06 6.01
N ASP A 36 12.56 -11.85 6.63
CA ASP A 36 12.92 -12.92 7.55
C ASP A 36 13.79 -13.99 6.87
N ARG A 37 13.47 -14.32 5.62
CA ARG A 37 14.25 -15.25 4.78
C ARG A 37 15.52 -14.61 4.20
N ARG A 38 15.72 -13.30 4.39
CA ARG A 38 16.79 -12.50 3.77
C ARG A 38 16.78 -12.57 2.23
N ASP A 39 15.60 -12.71 1.65
CA ASP A 39 15.36 -12.72 0.21
C ASP A 39 15.19 -11.28 -0.28
N PHE A 40 16.31 -10.59 -0.46
CA PHE A 40 16.30 -9.15 -0.72
C PHE A 40 15.83 -8.77 -2.13
N ASP A 41 15.90 -9.69 -3.09
CA ASP A 41 15.38 -9.47 -4.43
C ASP A 41 13.84 -9.57 -4.44
N GLU A 42 13.27 -10.56 -3.73
CA GLU A 42 11.81 -10.63 -3.52
C GLU A 42 11.33 -9.40 -2.72
N ALA A 43 12.05 -9.00 -1.68
CA ALA A 43 11.73 -7.80 -0.90
C ALA A 43 11.76 -6.52 -1.75
N ALA A 44 12.70 -6.41 -2.69
CA ALA A 44 12.77 -5.29 -3.62
C ALA A 44 11.53 -5.25 -4.53
N ALA A 45 11.17 -6.39 -5.13
CA ALA A 45 9.98 -6.49 -5.99
C ALA A 45 8.68 -6.16 -5.22
N LEU A 46 8.59 -6.53 -3.95
CA LEU A 46 7.46 -6.19 -3.08
C LEU A 46 7.42 -4.70 -2.75
N TYR A 47 8.57 -4.02 -2.65
CA TYR A 47 8.61 -2.57 -2.52
C TYR A 47 8.16 -1.84 -3.81
N ASP A 48 8.48 -2.38 -4.97
CA ASP A 48 7.99 -1.86 -6.25
C ASP A 48 6.46 -2.05 -6.35
N ALA A 49 5.95 -3.23 -5.98
CA ALA A 49 4.51 -3.48 -5.88
C ALA A 49 3.82 -2.52 -4.91
N TYR A 50 4.41 -2.26 -3.74
CA TYR A 50 3.88 -1.28 -2.80
C TYR A 50 3.88 0.14 -3.38
N SER A 51 4.91 0.52 -4.14
CA SER A 51 4.96 1.81 -4.85
C SER A 51 3.83 1.92 -5.89
N ALA A 52 3.56 0.84 -6.63
CA ALA A 52 2.46 0.79 -7.59
C ALA A 52 1.09 0.90 -6.90
N LEU A 53 0.91 0.28 -5.74
CA LEU A 53 -0.31 0.38 -4.93
C LEU A 53 -0.55 1.79 -4.39
N LEU A 54 0.50 2.53 -4.03
CA LEU A 54 0.40 3.94 -3.63
C LEU A 54 -0.08 4.82 -4.79
N LEU A 55 0.43 4.59 -6.00
CA LEU A 55 0.00 5.31 -7.20
C LEU A 55 -1.44 4.97 -7.58
N TYR A 56 -1.81 3.68 -7.49
CA TYR A 56 -3.17 3.23 -7.71
C TYR A 56 -4.18 3.88 -6.75
N ALA A 57 -3.93 3.77 -5.43
CA ALA A 57 -4.81 4.33 -4.40
C ALA A 57 -4.86 5.85 -4.47
N GLY A 58 -3.71 6.48 -4.71
CA GLY A 58 -3.55 7.92 -4.79
C GLY A 58 -3.70 8.47 -6.20
N SER A 59 -4.52 7.86 -7.08
CA SER A 59 -4.71 8.32 -8.47
C SER A 59 -5.80 9.38 -8.65
N CYS A 60 -6.65 9.61 -7.65
CA CYS A 60 -7.69 10.65 -7.69
C CYS A 60 -7.11 12.07 -7.77
N THR A 61 -7.94 13.07 -8.06
CA THR A 61 -7.54 14.48 -8.02
C THR A 61 -7.35 14.96 -6.57
N PRO A 62 -6.53 16.02 -6.34
CA PRO A 62 -6.43 16.64 -5.01
C PRO A 62 -7.78 17.11 -4.45
N GLU A 63 -8.67 17.60 -5.33
CA GLU A 63 -10.01 18.05 -4.98
C GLU A 63 -10.87 16.90 -4.45
N VAL A 64 -10.87 15.75 -5.13
CA VAL A 64 -11.61 14.56 -4.69
C VAL A 64 -11.02 13.99 -3.41
N TYR A 65 -9.70 13.96 -3.28
CA TYR A 65 -9.05 13.52 -2.04
C TYR A 65 -9.46 14.41 -0.85
N ALA A 66 -9.45 15.74 -1.03
CA ALA A 66 -9.82 16.69 0.00
C ALA A 66 -11.32 16.67 0.34
N ALA A 67 -12.19 16.35 -0.61
CA ALA A 67 -13.63 16.29 -0.41
C ALA A 67 -14.13 14.95 0.13
N VAL A 68 -13.41 13.85 -0.13
CA VAL A 68 -13.91 12.48 0.11
C VAL A 68 -13.00 11.71 1.05
N VAL A 69 -11.75 11.47 0.64
CA VAL A 69 -10.85 10.56 1.35
C VAL A 69 -10.40 11.15 2.68
N ARG A 70 -9.87 12.37 2.67
CA ARG A 70 -9.35 13.03 3.88
C ARG A 70 -10.45 13.25 4.92
N PRO A 71 -11.66 13.74 4.59
CA PRO A 71 -12.74 13.87 5.56
C PRO A 71 -13.17 12.53 6.16
N ARG A 72 -13.24 11.44 5.38
CA ARG A 72 -13.52 10.10 5.92
C ARG A 72 -12.46 9.67 6.94
N MET A 73 -11.18 9.87 6.63
CA MET A 73 -10.08 9.58 7.57
C MET A 73 -10.18 10.43 8.86
N THR A 74 -10.36 11.74 8.71
CA THR A 74 -10.48 12.68 9.85
C THR A 74 -11.71 12.36 10.72
N ALA A 75 -12.83 11.96 10.11
CA ALA A 75 -14.04 11.57 10.83
C ALA A 75 -13.83 10.30 11.66
N ARG A 76 -12.96 9.38 11.22
CA ARG A 76 -12.59 8.20 12.00
C ARG A 76 -11.65 8.57 13.16
N HIS A 77 -10.61 9.35 12.89
CA HIS A 77 -9.73 9.90 13.90
C HIS A 77 -8.96 11.14 13.37
N PRO A 78 -8.87 12.25 14.14
CA PRO A 78 -8.21 13.48 13.67
C PRO A 78 -6.72 13.31 13.35
N ALA A 79 -6.04 12.39 14.03
CA ALA A 79 -4.63 12.04 13.83
C ALA A 79 -4.38 10.85 12.90
N MET A 80 -5.41 10.32 12.22
CA MET A 80 -5.32 9.05 11.48
C MET A 80 -4.12 8.98 10.55
N SER A 81 -3.35 7.89 10.63
CA SER A 81 -2.11 7.72 9.87
C SER A 81 -1.90 6.28 9.44
N GLY A 82 -1.41 6.07 8.21
CA GLY A 82 -0.96 4.76 7.75
C GLY A 82 0.19 4.18 8.59
N THR A 83 0.93 5.02 9.33
CA THR A 83 1.98 4.57 10.27
C THR A 83 1.44 3.82 11.49
N TRP A 84 0.12 3.81 11.70
CA TRP A 84 -0.53 3.02 12.74
C TRP A 84 -0.81 1.58 12.31
N ALA A 85 -0.62 1.24 11.02
CA ALA A 85 -0.82 -0.13 10.59
C ALA A 85 0.22 -1.07 11.21
N ARG A 86 -0.26 -2.19 11.77
CA ARG A 86 0.55 -3.22 12.44
C ARG A 86 1.68 -3.74 11.54
N ASP A 87 1.33 -4.10 10.30
CA ASP A 87 2.29 -4.70 9.37
C ASP A 87 3.34 -3.68 8.89
N TYR A 88 2.99 -2.39 8.76
CA TYR A 88 3.93 -1.33 8.36
C TYR A 88 5.03 -1.11 9.40
N ARG A 89 4.67 -1.11 10.69
CA ARG A 89 5.64 -0.96 11.77
C ARG A 89 6.57 -2.15 11.84
N HIS A 90 6.03 -3.36 11.69
CA HIS A 90 6.82 -4.57 11.69
C HIS A 90 7.88 -4.58 10.58
N ILE A 91 7.51 -4.29 9.32
CA ILE A 91 8.50 -4.22 8.22
C ILE A 91 9.52 -3.10 8.42
N THR A 92 9.14 -2.00 9.06
CA THR A 92 10.07 -0.88 9.33
C THR A 92 11.12 -1.29 10.36
N ALA A 93 10.71 -2.05 11.39
CA ALA A 93 11.63 -2.61 12.37
C ALA A 93 12.59 -3.63 11.73
N GLN A 94 12.06 -4.57 10.93
CA GLN A 94 12.89 -5.55 10.21
C GLN A 94 13.93 -4.88 9.30
N LEU A 95 13.56 -3.79 8.61
CA LEU A 95 14.51 -3.05 7.77
C LEU A 95 15.59 -2.33 8.55
N ALA A 96 15.30 -1.88 9.77
CA ALA A 96 16.29 -1.29 10.65
C ALA A 96 17.34 -2.33 11.10
N GLU A 97 16.96 -3.61 11.19
CA GLU A 97 17.87 -4.71 11.52
C GLU A 97 18.67 -5.20 10.30
N VAL A 98 18.02 -5.31 9.13
CA VAL A 98 18.66 -5.83 7.91
C VAL A 98 19.68 -4.85 7.34
N VAL A 99 19.43 -3.54 7.43
CA VAL A 99 20.24 -2.45 6.84
C VAL A 99 20.70 -2.77 5.40
N PRO A 100 19.84 -2.58 4.39
CA PRO A 100 20.16 -2.94 3.00
C PRO A 100 21.45 -2.25 2.50
N ALA A 101 22.32 -3.04 1.87
CA ALA A 101 23.59 -2.57 1.34
C ALA A 101 23.41 -1.41 0.34
N ARG A 102 24.37 -0.48 0.30
CA ARG A 102 24.32 0.65 -0.64
C ARG A 102 24.33 0.14 -2.09
N GLY A 103 23.35 0.58 -2.88
CA GLY A 103 23.23 0.19 -4.28
C GLY A 103 22.59 -1.18 -4.51
N SER A 104 22.15 -1.89 -3.46
CA SER A 104 21.36 -3.11 -3.64
C SER A 104 19.97 -2.80 -4.20
N ALA A 105 19.35 -3.79 -4.86
CA ALA A 105 17.99 -3.69 -5.37
C ALA A 105 17.01 -3.23 -4.27
N LEU A 106 17.07 -3.87 -3.10
CA LEU A 106 16.23 -3.49 -1.96
C LEU A 106 16.46 -2.05 -1.49
N LYS A 107 17.71 -1.56 -1.46
CA LYS A 107 17.98 -0.19 -1.03
C LYS A 107 17.40 0.82 -2.02
N GLU A 108 17.51 0.57 -3.32
CA GLU A 108 16.96 1.44 -4.34
C GLU A 108 15.42 1.39 -4.37
N ALA A 109 14.81 0.21 -4.24
CA ALA A 109 13.37 0.05 -4.15
C ALA A 109 12.77 0.79 -2.92
N VAL A 110 13.41 0.70 -1.74
CA VAL A 110 13.00 1.46 -0.54
C VAL A 110 13.08 2.97 -0.77
N LYS A 111 14.16 3.46 -1.40
CA LYS A 111 14.30 4.89 -1.72
C LYS A 111 13.23 5.34 -2.72
N PHE A 112 12.99 4.54 -3.74
CA PHE A 112 12.00 4.84 -4.77
C PHE A 112 10.59 4.83 -4.19
N ASN A 113 10.25 3.87 -3.33
CA ASN A 113 8.98 3.85 -2.61
C ASN A 113 8.78 5.11 -1.77
N ARG A 114 9.82 5.56 -1.06
CA ARG A 114 9.77 6.84 -0.31
C ARG A 114 9.54 8.03 -1.25
N LEU A 115 10.20 8.07 -2.41
CA LEU A 115 9.97 9.10 -3.42
C LEU A 115 8.52 9.10 -3.90
N VAL A 116 7.98 7.93 -4.26
CA VAL A 116 6.59 7.77 -4.70
C VAL A 116 5.62 8.24 -3.61
N HIS A 117 5.78 7.76 -2.38
CA HIS A 117 4.93 8.15 -1.25
C HIS A 117 4.93 9.67 -1.05
N MET A 118 6.12 10.30 -1.00
CA MET A 118 6.21 11.75 -0.82
C MET A 118 5.62 12.53 -2.00
N THR A 119 5.76 12.03 -3.22
CA THR A 119 5.24 12.66 -4.44
C THR A 119 3.71 12.58 -4.49
N VAL A 120 3.13 11.43 -4.14
CA VAL A 120 1.68 11.25 -3.98
C VAL A 120 1.15 12.16 -2.87
N ALA A 121 1.79 12.17 -1.71
CA ALA A 121 1.38 12.99 -0.57
C ALA A 121 1.43 14.49 -0.89
N TYR A 122 2.49 14.96 -1.55
CA TYR A 122 2.63 16.37 -1.94
C TYR A 122 1.54 16.79 -2.93
N ARG A 123 1.19 15.92 -3.89
CA ARG A 123 0.12 16.19 -4.85
C ARG A 123 -1.25 16.27 -4.16
N LEU A 124 -1.58 15.30 -3.30
CA LEU A 124 -2.89 15.19 -2.67
C LEU A 124 -3.07 16.16 -1.48
N VAL A 125 -1.98 16.54 -0.82
CA VAL A 125 -1.97 17.49 0.31
C VAL A 125 -0.84 18.51 0.10
N PRO A 126 -1.06 19.54 -0.76
CA PRO A 126 -0.02 20.51 -1.11
C PRO A 126 0.52 21.31 0.09
N THR A 127 -0.27 21.48 1.14
CA THR A 127 0.16 22.13 2.39
C THR A 127 1.13 21.26 3.22
N GLY A 128 1.31 19.99 2.84
CA GLY A 128 2.37 19.10 3.31
C GLY A 128 2.20 18.54 4.74
N ARG A 129 1.10 18.86 5.44
CA ARG A 129 0.86 18.33 6.79
C ARG A 129 -0.05 17.11 6.74
N SER A 130 0.45 15.98 7.24
CA SER A 130 -0.37 14.79 7.49
C SER A 130 -1.32 15.05 8.66
N LEU A 131 -2.43 14.30 8.71
CA LEU A 131 -3.38 14.36 9.83
C LEU A 131 -2.69 14.14 11.19
N LEU A 132 -1.74 13.19 11.27
CA LEU A 132 -0.92 12.94 12.45
C LEU A 132 -0.18 14.20 12.93
N ARG A 133 0.49 14.91 12.00
CA ARG A 133 1.22 16.14 12.30
C ARG A 133 0.28 17.33 12.55
N ASP A 134 -0.89 17.37 11.92
CA ASP A 134 -1.93 18.36 12.19
C ASP A 134 -2.47 18.24 13.61
N ALA A 135 -2.61 17.01 14.10
CA ALA A 135 -3.01 16.71 15.47
C ALA A 135 -1.88 16.86 16.51
N GLY A 136 -0.66 17.22 16.09
CA GLY A 136 0.48 17.42 16.99
C GLY A 136 1.16 16.14 17.49
N HIS A 137 0.87 14.98 16.89
CA HIS A 137 1.51 13.72 17.25
C HIS A 137 2.92 13.59 16.62
N ASP A 138 3.82 12.93 17.34
CA ASP A 138 5.13 12.55 16.82
C ASP A 138 5.00 11.33 15.89
N VAL A 139 5.58 11.43 14.68
CA VAL A 139 5.65 10.34 13.71
C VAL A 139 6.47 9.14 14.23
N HIS A 140 7.38 9.38 15.17
CA HIS A 140 8.24 8.37 15.76
C HIS A 140 7.61 7.66 16.96
N GLN A 141 6.54 8.21 17.54
CA GLN A 141 5.80 7.58 18.63
C GLN A 141 5.15 6.28 18.15
N GLU A 142 5.21 5.26 19.01
CA GLU A 142 4.58 3.98 18.77
C GLU A 142 3.05 4.10 18.89
N PRO A 143 2.27 3.57 17.93
CA PRO A 143 0.82 3.65 18.00
C PRO A 143 0.26 2.76 19.12
N THR A 144 -0.82 3.20 19.74
CA THR A 144 -1.56 2.38 20.71
C THR A 144 -2.30 1.23 20.02
N GLU A 145 -2.70 0.20 20.78
CA GLU A 145 -3.54 -0.88 20.23
C GLU A 145 -4.88 -0.36 19.68
N GLU A 146 -5.43 0.70 20.26
CA GLU A 146 -6.64 1.37 19.79
C GLU A 146 -6.40 2.05 18.44
N GLU A 147 -5.31 2.81 18.28
CA GLU A 147 -4.93 3.44 17.01
C GLU A 147 -4.70 2.41 15.89
N GLN A 148 -4.11 1.26 16.23
CA GLN A 148 -3.94 0.15 15.30
C GLN A 148 -5.31 -0.47 14.91
N SER A 149 -6.22 -0.66 15.86
CA SER A 149 -7.56 -1.19 15.59
C SER A 149 -8.40 -0.22 14.76
N ILE A 150 -8.21 1.10 14.91
CA ILE A 150 -8.82 2.12 14.05
C ILE A 150 -8.46 1.90 12.57
N ILE A 151 -7.20 1.57 12.28
CA ILE A 151 -6.76 1.28 10.90
C ILE A 151 -7.44 0.03 10.37
N ASP A 152 -7.43 -1.05 11.16
CA ASP A 152 -8.03 -2.31 10.73
C ASP A 152 -9.53 -2.14 10.47
N ASP A 153 -10.26 -1.47 11.37
CA ASP A 153 -11.69 -1.18 11.18
C ASP A 153 -11.95 -0.32 9.94
N PHE A 154 -11.19 0.76 9.76
CA PHE A 154 -11.42 1.71 8.67
C PHE A 154 -11.22 1.08 7.29
N PHE A 155 -10.26 0.16 7.19
CA PHE A 155 -10.01 -0.60 5.97
C PHE A 155 -10.70 -1.95 5.95
N LEU A 156 -11.60 -2.27 6.88
CA LEU A 156 -12.35 -3.53 6.90
C LEU A 156 -11.42 -4.77 6.92
N MET A 157 -10.34 -4.70 7.69
CA MET A 157 -9.40 -5.78 7.88
C MET A 157 -9.82 -6.69 9.02
N ASP A 158 -10.02 -7.96 8.69
CA ASP A 158 -10.18 -9.02 9.68
C ASP A 158 -8.83 -9.68 9.92
N ARG A 159 -8.40 -9.71 11.19
CA ARG A 159 -7.15 -10.31 11.64
C ARG A 159 -7.33 -11.74 12.17
N ALA A 160 -8.51 -12.33 12.00
CA ALA A 160 -8.74 -13.72 12.34
C ALA A 160 -7.75 -14.67 11.62
N PRO A 161 -7.35 -15.77 12.26
CA PRO A 161 -6.52 -16.78 11.62
C PRO A 161 -7.12 -17.23 10.29
N ASN A 162 -6.32 -17.22 9.23
CA ASN A 162 -6.71 -17.65 7.90
C ASN A 162 -5.79 -18.77 7.43
N CYS A 163 -6.34 -19.73 6.69
CA CYS A 163 -5.53 -20.76 6.08
C CYS A 163 -4.80 -20.19 4.86
N VAL A 164 -3.69 -20.84 4.51
CA VAL A 164 -2.84 -20.48 3.40
C VAL A 164 -3.61 -20.41 2.05
N PRO A 165 -4.48 -21.39 1.68
CA PRO A 165 -5.33 -21.27 0.50
C PRO A 165 -6.32 -20.12 0.56
N GLY A 166 -6.90 -19.84 1.73
CA GLY A 166 -7.84 -18.74 1.94
C GLY A 166 -7.18 -17.37 1.76
N PHE A 167 -5.96 -17.22 2.25
CA PHE A 167 -5.14 -16.02 2.03
C PHE A 167 -4.85 -15.80 0.54
N VAL A 168 -4.40 -16.83 -0.20
CA VAL A 168 -4.10 -16.68 -1.63
C VAL A 168 -5.36 -16.44 -2.46
N ALA A 169 -6.46 -17.10 -2.15
CA ALA A 169 -7.74 -16.81 -2.81
C ALA A 169 -8.18 -15.35 -2.57
N ALA A 170 -8.03 -14.84 -1.34
CA ALA A 170 -8.33 -13.46 -1.01
C ALA A 170 -7.42 -12.48 -1.76
N LEU A 171 -6.10 -12.73 -1.79
CA LEU A 171 -5.13 -11.93 -2.53
C LEU A 171 -5.44 -11.91 -4.02
N ARG A 172 -5.64 -13.07 -4.64
CA ARG A 172 -6.00 -13.19 -6.06
C ARG A 172 -7.23 -12.38 -6.38
N ALA A 173 -8.27 -12.46 -5.55
CA ALA A 173 -9.49 -11.68 -5.75
C ALA A 173 -9.26 -10.16 -5.71
N ARG A 174 -8.35 -9.66 -4.85
CA ARG A 174 -8.03 -8.22 -4.79
C ARG A 174 -7.15 -7.79 -5.95
N VAL A 175 -6.10 -8.54 -6.27
CA VAL A 175 -5.22 -8.25 -7.41
C VAL A 175 -6.00 -8.31 -8.73
N SER A 176 -6.83 -9.32 -8.96
CA SER A 176 -7.71 -9.37 -10.14
C SER A 176 -8.63 -8.16 -10.24
N ALA A 177 -9.18 -7.69 -9.11
CA ALA A 177 -10.03 -6.50 -9.11
C ALA A 177 -9.25 -5.23 -9.44
N ILE A 178 -8.04 -5.06 -8.89
CA ILE A 178 -7.16 -3.92 -9.21
C ILE A 178 -6.76 -3.94 -10.70
N LEU A 179 -6.34 -5.10 -11.21
CA LEU A 179 -5.90 -5.23 -12.60
C LEU A 179 -7.05 -5.01 -13.58
N ALA A 180 -8.25 -5.53 -13.27
CA ALA A 180 -9.44 -5.27 -14.06
C ALA A 180 -9.79 -3.78 -14.08
N ASP A 181 -9.71 -3.10 -12.93
CA ASP A 181 -9.92 -1.65 -12.86
C ASP A 181 -8.87 -0.89 -13.66
N VAL A 182 -7.58 -1.14 -13.45
CA VAL A 182 -6.50 -0.40 -14.15
C VAL A 182 -6.53 -0.63 -15.66
N HIS A 183 -6.98 -1.81 -16.11
CA HIS A 183 -7.15 -2.10 -17.53
C HIS A 183 -8.26 -1.26 -18.18
N LEU A 184 -9.39 -1.11 -17.50
CA LEU A 184 -10.54 -0.33 -18.00
C LEU A 184 -10.34 1.18 -17.76
N ASN A 185 -9.72 1.54 -16.64
CA ASN A 185 -9.54 2.89 -16.15
C ASN A 185 -8.07 3.05 -15.71
N PRO A 186 -7.15 3.48 -16.59
CA PRO A 186 -5.75 3.63 -16.21
C PRO A 186 -5.56 4.52 -14.97
N ALA A 187 -4.84 4.02 -13.96
CA ALA A 187 -4.52 4.78 -12.74
C ALA A 187 -3.37 5.75 -13.03
N ARG A 188 -3.70 6.87 -13.68
CA ARG A 188 -2.73 7.90 -14.09
C ARG A 188 -3.03 9.24 -13.46
N ALA A 189 -1.98 9.86 -12.93
CA ALA A 189 -1.96 11.25 -12.50
C ALA A 189 -0.68 11.94 -12.99
N GLY A 190 -0.73 13.27 -13.13
CA GLY A 190 0.46 14.06 -13.43
C GLY A 190 1.28 14.33 -12.17
N TYR A 191 2.56 13.97 -12.20
CA TYR A 191 3.53 14.28 -11.14
C TYR A 191 4.69 15.14 -11.68
N ASP A 192 5.35 15.89 -10.79
CA ASP A 192 6.55 16.69 -11.09
C ASP A 192 7.81 15.82 -11.29
N ARG A 193 7.75 14.53 -10.95
CA ARG A 193 8.85 13.58 -11.07
C ARG A 193 8.66 12.65 -12.27
N GLU A 194 9.50 12.81 -13.28
CA GLU A 194 9.49 11.96 -14.48
C GLU A 194 9.66 10.46 -14.15
N ALA A 195 10.51 10.13 -13.18
CA ALA A 195 10.68 8.74 -12.73
C ALA A 195 9.36 8.13 -12.22
N VAL A 196 8.55 8.90 -11.50
CA VAL A 196 7.22 8.46 -11.02
C VAL A 196 6.26 8.35 -12.19
N ASN A 197 6.27 9.31 -13.12
CA ASN A 197 5.41 9.28 -14.30
C ASN A 197 5.67 8.04 -15.18
N ARG A 198 6.93 7.68 -15.42
CA ARG A 198 7.29 6.45 -16.16
C ARG A 198 6.85 5.19 -15.43
N PHE A 199 7.07 5.13 -14.11
CA PHE A 199 6.68 3.98 -13.31
C PHE A 199 5.16 3.69 -13.31
N GLN A 200 4.32 4.71 -13.55
CA GLN A 200 2.86 4.52 -13.69
C GLN A 200 2.50 3.58 -14.86
N GLU A 201 3.34 3.48 -15.88
CA GLU A 201 3.10 2.60 -17.04
C GLU A 201 3.22 1.12 -16.66
N GLU A 202 3.99 0.81 -15.61
CA GLU A 202 4.30 -0.53 -15.13
C GLU A 202 3.44 -0.95 -13.92
N VAL A 203 2.50 -0.10 -13.48
CA VAL A 203 1.62 -0.38 -12.32
C VAL A 203 0.93 -1.76 -12.41
N PRO A 204 0.33 -2.15 -13.56
CA PRO A 204 -0.27 -3.48 -13.67
C PRO A 204 0.73 -4.62 -13.48
N GLU A 205 1.96 -4.48 -13.98
CA GLU A 205 3.00 -5.50 -13.89
C GLU A 205 3.42 -5.70 -12.43
N HIS A 206 3.75 -4.61 -11.74
CA HIS A 206 4.20 -4.65 -10.34
C HIS A 206 3.11 -5.20 -9.40
N ILE A 207 1.84 -4.83 -9.61
CA ILE A 207 0.72 -5.37 -8.83
C ILE A 207 0.45 -6.83 -9.16
N GLY A 208 0.54 -7.23 -10.43
CA GLY A 208 0.33 -8.62 -10.86
C GLY A 208 1.31 -9.61 -10.24
N ARG A 209 2.57 -9.18 -10.03
CA ARG A 209 3.62 -10.02 -9.40
C ARG A 209 3.27 -10.48 -7.98
N LEU A 210 2.41 -9.77 -7.25
CA LEU A 210 2.01 -10.15 -5.88
C LEU A 210 1.41 -11.55 -5.82
N VAL A 211 0.59 -11.94 -6.80
CA VAL A 211 -0.02 -13.27 -6.84
C VAL A 211 1.05 -14.33 -7.10
N SER A 212 1.94 -14.11 -8.07
CA SER A 212 3.02 -15.04 -8.38
C SER A 212 3.96 -15.27 -7.20
N ILE A 213 4.33 -14.19 -6.48
CA ILE A 213 5.15 -14.29 -5.27
C ILE A 213 4.44 -15.11 -4.19
N ALA A 214 3.17 -14.79 -3.91
CA ALA A 214 2.42 -15.50 -2.88
C ALA A 214 2.17 -16.99 -3.23
N GLU A 215 1.91 -17.29 -4.50
CA GLU A 215 1.69 -18.66 -4.97
C GLU A 215 2.96 -19.51 -4.93
N ALA A 216 4.12 -18.95 -5.30
CA ALA A 216 5.40 -19.66 -5.20
C ALA A 216 5.66 -20.19 -3.76
N LYS A 217 5.24 -19.43 -2.74
CA LYS A 217 5.37 -19.83 -1.33
C LYS A 217 4.44 -20.96 -0.92
N LEU A 218 3.30 -21.13 -1.59
CA LEU A 218 2.44 -22.31 -1.38
C LEU A 218 3.15 -23.59 -1.81
N TRP A 219 3.90 -23.54 -2.91
CA TRP A 219 4.61 -24.68 -3.46
C TRP A 219 5.85 -25.05 -2.63
N GLU A 220 6.53 -24.06 -2.05
CA GLU A 220 7.65 -24.28 -1.12
C GLU A 220 7.19 -24.95 0.19
N GLY A 221 6.02 -24.56 0.73
CA GLY A 221 5.46 -25.15 1.96
C GLY A 221 4.70 -26.46 1.79
N ALA A 222 4.33 -26.85 0.56
CA ALA A 222 3.68 -28.14 0.26
C ALA A 222 4.69 -29.29 0.07
N ASN A 223 5.98 -28.98 -0.05
CA ASN A 223 7.07 -29.94 -0.22
C ASN A 223 8.01 -30.01 1.00
N ALA A 224 7.62 -29.42 2.13
CA ALA A 224 8.36 -29.42 3.39
C ALA A 224 7.74 -30.38 4.41
#